data_AF-A0A2V7UY14-F1
#
_entry.id   AF-A0A2V7UY14-F1
#
_cell.length_a   1.000
_cell.length_b   1.000
_cell.length_c   1.000
_cell.angle_alpha   90.00
_cell.angle_beta   90.00
_cell.angle_gamma   90.00
#
_symmetry.space_group_name_H-M   'P 1'
#
loop_
_entity.id
_entity.type
_entity.pdbx_description
1 polymer ?
#
loop_
_entity_poly.entity_id
_entity_poly.type
_entity_poly.pdbx_seq_one_letter_code
_entity_poly.pdbx_strand_id
1 'polypeptide(L)'
;KGLLERTKDGRAFVYAPRVSREQLQRGLLTRVLDELLGRGTMNARPVLSTLVEAVSQADRQLLDELERMVAEERRRRGGRDGR
;
A
#
# COMPACT_ATOMS: atom_id res chain seq x y z
N LYS A 1 8.93 14.08 -8.39
CA LYS A 1 10.42 14.14 -8.44
C LYS A 1 10.96 13.15 -7.40
N GLY A 2 11.88 12.25 -7.76
CA GLY A 2 12.47 11.26 -6.83
C GLY A 2 12.57 9.79 -7.31
N LEU A 3 12.11 9.49 -8.53
CA LEU A 3 12.03 8.12 -9.06
C LEU A 3 13.28 7.68 -9.85
N LEU A 4 14.15 8.62 -10.21
CA LEU A 4 15.30 8.39 -11.06
C LEU A 4 16.53 9.00 -10.40
N GLU A 5 17.62 8.23 -10.38
CA GLU A 5 18.96 8.70 -10.07
C GLU A 5 19.62 9.10 -11.36
N ARG A 6 20.27 10.26 -11.35
CA ARG A 6 20.98 10.79 -12.52
C ARG A 6 22.46 10.73 -12.23
N THR A 7 23.16 9.87 -12.95
CA THR A 7 24.63 9.74 -12.86
C THR A 7 25.24 10.20 -14.18
N LYS A 8 26.29 11.01 -14.12
CA LYS A 8 26.97 11.49 -15.33
C LYS A 8 28.03 10.47 -15.72
N ASP A 9 27.91 9.88 -16.91
CA ASP A 9 28.89 8.97 -17.48
C ASP A 9 29.49 9.64 -18.74
N GLY A 10 30.73 10.12 -18.62
CA GLY A 10 31.39 10.90 -19.66
C GLY A 10 30.62 12.18 -20.05
N ARG A 11 30.09 12.23 -21.29
CA ARG A 11 29.27 13.35 -21.81
C ARG A 11 27.76 13.10 -21.72
N ALA A 12 27.33 11.92 -21.25
CA ALA A 12 25.93 11.55 -21.14
C ALA A 12 25.44 11.54 -19.69
N PHE A 13 24.14 11.76 -19.50
CA PHE A 13 23.45 11.50 -18.25
C PHE A 13 22.74 10.15 -18.33
N VAL A 14 23.10 9.23 -17.44
CA VAL A 14 22.44 7.95 -17.29
C VAL A 14 21.38 8.09 -16.21
N TYR A 15 20.17 7.61 -16.50
CA TYR A 15 19.05 7.62 -15.58
C TYR A 15 18.78 6.20 -15.12
N ALA A 16 19.00 5.93 -13.84
CA ALA A 16 18.70 4.65 -13.22
C ALA A 16 17.45 4.77 -12.32
N PRO A 17 16.56 3.77 -12.27
CA PRO A 17 15.43 3.78 -11.35
C PRO A 17 15.94 3.78 -9.90
N ARG A 18 15.54 4.79 -9.11
CA ARG A 18 15.87 4.91 -7.67
C ARG A 18 15.06 3.98 -6.79
N VAL A 19 13.94 3.49 -7.32
CA VAL A 19 12.98 2.66 -6.59
C VAL A 19 12.65 1.45 -7.45
N SER A 20 12.49 0.30 -6.80
CA SER A 20 12.06 -0.91 -7.49
C SER A 20 10.62 -0.75 -8.00
N ARG A 21 10.22 -1.59 -8.96
CA ARG A 21 8.86 -1.57 -9.51
C ARG A 21 7.81 -1.79 -8.43
N GLU A 22 8.11 -2.67 -7.49
CA GLU A 22 7.28 -3.01 -6.33
C GLU A 22 7.12 -1.81 -5.40
N GLN A 23 8.20 -1.03 -5.18
CA GLN A 23 8.16 0.18 -4.35
C GLN A 23 7.31 1.29 -5.00
N LEU A 24 7.41 1.45 -6.32
CA LEU A 24 6.58 2.39 -7.06
C LEU A 24 5.10 1.98 -7.02
N GLN A 25 4.79 0.71 -7.30
CA GLN A 25 3.44 0.18 -7.27
C GLN A 25 2.81 0.32 -5.88
N ARG A 26 3.57 -0.01 -4.83
CA ARG A 26 3.14 0.17 -3.44
C ARG A 26 2.85 1.64 -3.12
N GLY A 27 3.72 2.56 -3.53
CA GLY A 27 3.53 4.00 -3.30
C GLY A 27 2.31 4.57 -4.03
N LEU A 28 2.01 4.08 -5.24
CA LEU A 28 0.79 4.45 -5.98
C LEU A 28 -0.46 3.93 -5.26
N LEU A 29 -0.46 2.65 -4.89
CA LEU A 29 -1.57 2.02 -4.15
C LEU A 29 -1.85 2.75 -2.84
N THR A 30 -0.82 3.09 -2.06
CA THR A 30 -0.98 3.84 -0.81
C THR A 30 -1.64 5.19 -1.04
N ARG A 31 -1.24 5.96 -2.05
CA ARG A 31 -1.84 7.28 -2.33
C ARG A 31 -3.32 7.19 -2.70
N VAL A 32 -3.67 6.20 -3.53
CA VAL A 32 -5.07 5.98 -3.93
C VAL A 32 -5.91 5.61 -2.72
N LEU A 33 -5.42 4.70 -1.87
CA LEU A 33 -6.11 4.31 -0.65
C LEU A 33 -6.24 5.48 0.34
N ASP A 34 -5.21 6.30 0.50
CA ASP A 34 -5.25 7.50 1.35
C ASP A 34 -6.30 8.50 0.86
N GLU A 35 -6.44 8.70 -0.45
CA GLU A 35 -7.45 9.59 -1.01
C GLU A 35 -8.87 9.06 -0.81
N LEU A 36 -9.06 7.75 -0.96
CA LEU A 36 -10.35 7.08 -0.80
C LEU A 36 -10.78 6.99 0.67
N LEU A 37 -9.85 6.65 1.57
CA LEU A 37 -10.12 6.46 3.00
C LEU A 37 -10.01 7.78 3.79
N GLY A 38 -9.30 8.78 3.28
CA GLY A 38 -9.05 10.07 3.94
C GLY A 38 -10.26 10.99 4.03
N ARG A 39 -11.36 10.70 3.31
CA ARG A 39 -12.61 11.50 3.37
C ARG A 39 -13.55 11.11 4.53
N GLY A 40 -13.03 10.47 5.57
CA GLY A 40 -13.76 10.10 6.78
C GLY A 40 -14.35 8.69 6.78
N THR A 41 -14.69 8.20 7.98
CA THR A 41 -15.13 6.81 8.24
C THR A 41 -16.38 6.38 7.47
N MET A 42 -17.26 7.32 7.13
CA MET A 42 -18.47 7.07 6.32
C MET A 42 -18.12 6.62 4.89
N ASN A 43 -17.04 7.15 4.31
CA ASN A 43 -16.60 6.82 2.95
C ASN A 43 -15.65 5.60 2.91
N ALA A 44 -15.11 5.20 4.06
CA ALA A 44 -14.21 4.06 4.15
C ALA A 44 -14.94 2.71 4.02
N ARG A 45 -16.19 2.62 4.50
CA ARG A 45 -16.93 1.35 4.55
C ARG A 45 -17.20 0.73 3.17
N PRO A 46 -17.66 1.48 2.15
CA PRO A 46 -17.82 0.94 0.80
C PRO A 46 -16.50 0.43 0.21
N VAL A 47 -15.40 1.19 0.37
CA VAL A 47 -14.07 0.82 -0.14
C VAL A 47 -13.59 -0.49 0.48
N LEU A 48 -13.75 -0.65 1.80
CA LEU A 48 -13.37 -1.87 2.51
C LEU A 48 -14.25 -3.05 2.10
N SER A 49 -15.57 -2.87 1.91
CA SER A 49 -16.47 -3.92 1.43
C SER A 49 -16.07 -4.41 0.04
N THR A 50 -15.85 -3.48 -0.89
CA THR A 50 -15.43 -3.82 -2.26
C THR A 50 -14.10 -4.57 -2.29
N LEU A 51 -13.14 -4.19 -1.44
CA LEU A 51 -11.88 -4.91 -1.32
C LEU A 51 -12.09 -6.34 -0.79
N VAL A 52 -12.90 -6.51 0.25
CA VAL A 52 -13.21 -7.84 0.83
C VAL A 52 -13.92 -8.72 -0.20
N GLU A 53 -14.88 -8.17 -0.94
CA GLU A 53 -15.59 -8.87 -2.01
C GLU A 53 -14.64 -9.31 -3.12
N ALA A 54 -13.78 -8.40 -3.61
CA ALA A 54 -12.82 -8.70 -4.66
C ALA A 54 -11.83 -9.81 -4.24
N VAL A 55 -11.35 -9.78 -2.99
CA VAL A 55 -10.47 -10.82 -2.44
C VAL A 55 -11.22 -12.15 -2.32
N SER A 56 -12.47 -12.12 -1.84
CA SER A 56 -13.29 -13.32 -1.67
C SER A 56 -13.61 -14.02 -2.99
N GLN A 57 -13.79 -13.25 -4.08
CA GLN A 57 -14.02 -13.79 -5.43
C GLN A 57 -12.74 -14.36 -6.06
N ALA A 58 -11.57 -13.82 -5.70
CA ALA A 58 -10.29 -14.30 -6.22
C ALA A 58 -9.89 -15.63 -5.58
N ASP A 59 -9.88 -15.69 -4.25
CA ASP A 59 -9.55 -16.91 -3.49
C ASP A 59 -10.00 -16.77 -2.03
N ARG A 60 -10.69 -17.79 -1.51
CA ARG A 60 -11.08 -17.84 -0.09
C ARG A 60 -9.87 -17.82 0.85
N GLN A 61 -8.75 -18.41 0.47
CA GLN A 61 -7.55 -18.45 1.31
C GLN A 61 -6.90 -17.05 1.48
N LEU A 62 -7.08 -16.16 0.50
CA LEU A 62 -6.59 -14.79 0.59
C LEU A 62 -7.41 -13.95 1.57
N LEU A 63 -8.68 -14.29 1.81
CA LEU A 63 -9.48 -13.64 2.85
C LEU A 63 -8.96 -13.98 4.25
N ASP A 64 -8.59 -15.23 4.48
CA ASP A 64 -7.95 -15.66 5.73
C ASP A 64 -6.60 -14.96 5.95
N GLU A 65 -5.81 -14.80 4.87
CA GLU A 65 -4.55 -14.05 4.93
C GLU A 65 -4.78 -12.57 5.26
N LEU A 66 -5.80 -11.95 4.64
CA LEU A 66 -6.20 -10.58 4.94
C LEU A 66 -6.59 -10.41 6.41
N GLU A 67 -7.36 -11.34 6.97
CA GLU A 67 -7.72 -11.34 8.39
C GLU A 67 -6.48 -11.43 9.29
N ARG A 68 -5.54 -12.33 8.98
CA ARG A 68 -4.27 -12.47 9.71
C ARG A 68 -3.46 -11.18 9.69
N MET A 69 -3.33 -10.54 8.53
CA MET A 69 -2.61 -9.26 8.38
C MET A 69 -3.25 -8.15 9.22
N VAL A 70 -4.58 -8.05 9.23
CA VAL A 70 -5.30 -7.06 10.06
C VAL A 70 -5.09 -7.34 11.55
N ALA A 71 -5.18 -8.61 11.96
CA ALA A 71 -4.98 -8.99 13.36
C ALA A 71 -3.55 -8.68 13.82
N GLU A 72 -2.54 -8.96 13.00
CA GLU A 72 -1.14 -8.56 13.25
C GLU A 72 -0.99 -7.06 13.39
N GLU A 73 -1.55 -6.27 12.48
CA GLU A 73 -1.44 -4.82 12.51
C GLU A 73 -2.12 -4.24 13.76
N ARG A 74 -3.27 -4.79 14.16
CA ARG A 74 -3.95 -4.42 15.42
C ARG A 74 -3.11 -4.76 16.64
N ARG A 75 -2.43 -5.92 16.67
CA ARG A 75 -1.50 -6.26 17.76
C ARG A 75 -0.31 -5.30 17.81
N ARG A 76 0.28 -4.97 16.65
CA ARG A 76 1.41 -4.03 16.54
C ARG A 76 1.04 -2.62 17.01
N ARG A 77 -0.17 -2.15 16.68
CA ARG A 77 -0.66 -0.81 17.07
C ARG A 77 -1.22 -0.76 18.48
N GLY A 78 -2.00 -1.76 18.89
CA GLY A 78 -2.55 -1.87 20.24
C GLY A 78 -1.49 -2.09 21.32
N GLY A 79 -0.32 -2.65 20.97
CA GLY A 79 0.85 -2.71 21.86
C GLY A 79 1.56 -1.37 22.10
N ARG A 80 1.26 -0.31 21.31
CA ARG A 80 1.83 1.04 21.49
C ARG A 80 0.95 2.00 22.29
N ASP A 81 -0.35 1.73 22.42
CA ASP A 81 -1.31 2.57 23.18
C ASP A 81 -1.44 2.17 24.67
N GLY A 82 -0.64 1.20 25.13
CA GLY A 82 -0.72 0.63 26.48
C GLY A 82 0.44 0.98 27.43
N ARG A 83 1.17 2.08 27.22
CA ARG A 83 2.26 2.51 28.12
C ARG A 83 2.16 3.98 28.49
#